data_AF-A0A3A4XN88-F1
#
_entry.id   AF-A0A3A4XN88-F1
#
_cell.length_a   1.000
_cell.length_b   1.000
_cell.length_c   1.000
_cell.angle_alpha   90.00
_cell.angle_beta   90.00
_cell.angle_gamma   90.00
#
_symmetry.space_group_name_H-M   'P 1'
#
loop_
_entity.id
_entity.type
_entity.pdbx_description
1 polymer ?
#
loop_
_entity_poly.entity_id
_entity_poly.type
_entity_poly.pdbx_seq_one_letter_code
_entity_poly.pdbx_strand_id
1 'polypeptide(L)'
;MNQGHVTEFLPAYALGCLDADERERVGAHLAGCDLCSGQWAEFVQVADQLGSGAPLKAPPEHLKDRLMLTIGRRPTDASPRTAGLIAKWMGAPD
;
A
#
# COMPACT_ATOMS: atom_id res chain seq x y z
N MET A 1 7.53 2.64 -25.79
CA MET A 1 7.05 1.85 -26.95
C MET A 1 6.40 0.58 -26.43
N ASN A 2 5.08 0.52 -26.66
CA ASN A 2 4.08 -0.53 -26.46
C ASN A 2 4.58 -2.00 -26.32
N GLN A 3 4.97 -2.40 -25.11
CA GLN A 3 4.99 -3.81 -24.69
C GLN A 3 3.92 -3.99 -23.61
N GLY A 4 2.64 -4.04 -24.01
CA GLY A 4 1.47 -4.34 -23.17
C GLY A 4 1.23 -3.41 -21.96
N HIS A 5 0.16 -2.61 -21.99
CA HIS A 5 -0.29 -1.94 -20.77
C HIS A 5 -0.69 -2.97 -19.70
N VAL A 6 -0.47 -2.64 -18.43
CA VAL A 6 -0.77 -3.53 -17.29
C VAL A 6 -2.18 -3.32 -16.72
N THR A 7 -3.11 -2.77 -17.51
CA THR A 7 -4.44 -2.33 -17.06
C THR A 7 -5.23 -3.41 -16.34
N GLU A 8 -5.11 -4.67 -16.77
CA GLU A 8 -5.77 -5.83 -16.15
C GLU A 8 -5.28 -6.12 -14.72
N PHE A 9 -4.03 -5.77 -14.40
CA PHE A 9 -3.44 -5.97 -13.09
C PHE A 9 -3.69 -4.80 -12.13
N LEU A 10 -4.09 -3.62 -12.61
CA LEU A 10 -4.25 -2.42 -11.79
C LEU A 10 -5.26 -2.57 -10.64
N PRO A 11 -6.44 -3.21 -10.82
CA PRO A 11 -7.36 -3.42 -9.70
C PRO A 11 -6.75 -4.30 -8.61
N ALA A 12 -6.09 -5.39 -9.01
CA ALA A 12 -5.45 -6.31 -8.07
C ALA A 12 -4.21 -5.69 -7.41
N TYR A 13 -3.46 -4.85 -8.13
CA TYR A 13 -2.35 -4.07 -7.58
C TYR A 13 -2.84 -3.05 -6.54
N ALA A 14 -3.94 -2.34 -6.82
CA ALA A 14 -4.56 -1.41 -5.87
C ALA A 14 -5.04 -2.10 -4.57
N LEU A 15 -5.48 -3.36 -4.66
CA LEU A 15 -5.88 -4.17 -3.52
C LEU A 15 -4.72 -4.93 -2.84
N GLY A 16 -3.49 -4.84 -3.36
CA GLY A 16 -2.35 -5.58 -2.85
C GLY A 16 -2.43 -7.10 -3.04
N CYS A 17 -3.21 -7.57 -4.03
CA CYS A 17 -3.50 -8.99 -4.27
C CYS A 17 -2.55 -9.68 -5.25
N LEU A 18 -1.63 -8.95 -5.90
CA LEU A 18 -0.65 -9.53 -6.81
C LEU A 18 0.45 -10.29 -6.07
N ASP A 19 1.01 -11.30 -6.73
CA ASP A 19 2.25 -11.92 -6.27
C ASP A 19 3.46 -10.98 -6.41
N ALA A 20 4.63 -11.42 -5.95
CA ALA A 20 5.83 -10.59 -5.94
C ALA A 20 6.28 -10.19 -7.36
N ASP A 21 6.30 -11.13 -8.29
CA ASP A 21 6.79 -10.93 -9.66
C ASP A 21 5.83 -10.01 -10.44
N GLU A 22 4.52 -10.25 -10.29
CA GLU A 22 3.47 -9.42 -10.87
C GLU A 22 3.51 -7.99 -10.33
N ARG A 23 3.69 -7.84 -9.02
CA ARG A 23 3.78 -6.53 -8.36
C ARG A 23 4.99 -5.74 -8.82
N GLU A 24 6.16 -6.38 -8.92
CA GLU A 24 7.38 -5.75 -9.42
C GLU A 24 7.19 -5.29 -10.87
N ARG A 25 6.63 -6.15 -11.72
CA ARG A 25 6.33 -5.83 -13.13
C ARG A 25 5.39 -4.62 -13.25
N VAL A 26 4.32 -4.58 -12.46
CA VAL A 26 3.37 -3.46 -12.48
C VAL A 26 4.02 -2.19 -11.94
N GLY A 27 4.73 -2.27 -10.81
CA GLY A 27 5.43 -1.13 -10.22
C GLY A 27 6.45 -0.50 -11.17
N ALA A 28 7.24 -1.33 -11.87
CA ALA A 28 8.19 -0.87 -12.87
C ALA A 28 7.50 -0.16 -14.05
N HIS A 29 6.32 -0.63 -14.48
CA HIS A 29 5.54 0.02 -15.54
C HIS A 29 4.95 1.37 -15.09
N LEU A 30 4.40 1.44 -13.87
CA LEU A 30 3.82 2.66 -13.31
C LEU A 30 4.85 3.78 -13.15
N ALA A 31 6.12 3.45 -12.93
CA ALA A 31 7.20 4.43 -12.86
C ALA A 31 7.44 5.20 -14.19
N GLY A 32 6.96 4.68 -15.33
CA GLY A 32 7.19 5.28 -16.65
C GLY A 32 5.93 5.49 -17.50
N CYS A 33 4.74 5.18 -17.00
CA CYS A 33 3.49 5.27 -17.77
C CYS A 33 2.41 6.07 -17.03
N ASP A 34 2.29 7.36 -17.35
CA ASP A 34 1.29 8.26 -16.74
C ASP A 34 -0.15 7.79 -16.95
N LEU A 35 -0.45 7.14 -18.08
CA LEU A 35 -1.79 6.59 -18.36
C LEU A 35 -2.17 5.50 -17.35
N CYS A 36 -1.29 4.52 -17.15
CA CYS A 36 -1.54 3.44 -16.19
C CYS A 36 -1.49 3.96 -14.74
N SER A 37 -0.65 4.95 -14.45
CA SER A 37 -0.61 5.60 -13.12
C SER A 37 -1.91 6.36 -12.82
N GLY A 38 -2.48 7.06 -13.81
CA GLY A 38 -3.79 7.69 -13.69
C GLY A 38 -4.91 6.67 -13.44
N GLN A 39 -4.95 5.59 -14.23
CA GLN A 39 -5.91 4.51 -14.04
C GLN A 39 -5.77 3.81 -12.68
N TRP A 40 -4.54 3.59 -12.23
CA TRP A 40 -4.28 3.02 -10.90
C TRP A 40 -4.81 3.92 -9.79
N ALA A 41 -4.63 5.24 -9.89
CA ALA A 41 -5.15 6.19 -8.91
C ALA A 41 -6.69 6.14 -8.82
N GLU A 42 -7.40 5.95 -9.94
CA GLU A 42 -8.86 5.74 -9.94
C GLU A 42 -9.24 4.47 -9.16
N PHE A 43 -8.53 3.36 -9.37
CA PHE A 43 -8.78 2.12 -8.62
C PHE A 43 -8.47 2.27 -7.12
N VAL A 44 -7.42 3.00 -6.75
CA VAL A 44 -7.09 3.28 -5.34
C VAL A 44 -8.24 4.04 -4.65
N GLN A 45 -8.84 5.02 -5.32
CA GLN A 45 -10.00 5.75 -4.77
C GLN A 45 -11.21 4.85 -4.51
N VAL A 46 -11.46 3.87 -5.37
CA VAL A 46 -12.54 2.89 -5.19
C VAL A 46 -12.19 1.90 -4.08
N ALA A 47 -10.93 1.44 -4.02
CA ALA A 47 -10.47 0.51 -3.00
C ALA A 47 -10.56 1.10 -1.58
N ASP A 48 -10.26 2.39 -1.41
CA ASP A 48 -10.34 3.07 -0.11
C ASP A 48 -11.77 3.09 0.46
N GLN A 49 -12.79 3.18 -0.41
CA GLN A 49 -14.19 3.16 0.02
C GLN A 49 -14.62 1.82 0.62
N LEU A 50 -13.96 0.71 0.26
CA LEU A 50 -14.29 -0.61 0.78
C LEU A 50 -14.12 -0.69 2.31
N GLY A 51 -13.12 0.00 2.87
CA GLY A 51 -12.89 0.04 4.31
C GLY A 51 -14.05 0.66 5.09
N SER A 52 -14.80 1.57 4.47
CA SER A 52 -15.95 2.23 5.10
C SER A 52 -17.18 1.32 5.20
N GLY A 53 -17.26 0.26 4.40
CA GLY A 53 -18.34 -0.74 4.47
C GLY A 53 -18.08 -1.87 5.48
N ALA A 54 -16.87 -1.97 6.03
CA ALA A 54 -16.51 -3.02 6.97
C ALA A 54 -17.10 -2.77 8.37
N PRO A 55 -17.50 -3.82 9.12
CA PRO A 55 -17.91 -3.67 10.51
C PRO A 55 -16.79 -3.05 11.36
N LEU A 56 -17.13 -2.01 12.12
CA LEU A 56 -16.19 -1.37 13.03
C LEU A 56 -15.84 -2.31 14.20
N LYS A 57 -14.53 -2.52 14.40
CA LYS A 57 -14.00 -3.23 15.56
C LYS A 57 -13.24 -2.26 16.46
N ALA A 58 -13.63 -2.20 17.73
CA ALA A 58 -12.94 -1.36 18.69
C ALA A 58 -11.46 -1.80 18.84
N PRO A 59 -10.50 -0.89 18.69
CA PRO A 59 -9.10 -1.18 18.99
C PRO A 59 -8.91 -1.38 20.51
N PRO A 60 -7.86 -2.08 20.95
CA PRO A 60 -7.49 -2.10 22.37
C PRO A 60 -7.25 -0.69 22.93
N GLU A 61 -7.73 -0.41 24.14
CA GLU A 61 -7.70 0.94 24.75
C GLU A 61 -6.31 1.60 24.75
N HIS A 62 -5.29 0.81 25.06
CA HIS A 62 -3.89 1.22 25.14
C HIS A 62 -3.21 1.45 23.78
N LEU A 63 -3.85 1.11 22.65
CA LEU A 63 -3.22 1.17 21.32
C LEU A 63 -2.92 2.61 20.91
N LYS A 64 -3.84 3.54 21.18
CA LYS A 64 -3.68 4.96 20.84
C LYS A 64 -2.49 5.56 21.57
N ASP A 65 -2.39 5.34 22.89
CA ASP A 65 -1.31 5.89 23.70
C ASP A 65 0.06 5.34 23.26
N ARG A 66 0.14 4.03 22.99
CA ARG A 66 1.35 3.40 22.44
C ARG A 66 1.77 3.99 21.09
N LEU A 67 0.80 4.25 20.19
CA LEU A 67 1.07 4.85 18.89
C LEU A 67 1.59 6.29 19.05
N MET A 68 0.96 7.10 19.90
CA MET A 68 1.35 8.49 20.14
C MET A 68 2.74 8.59 20.78
N LEU A 69 3.09 7.68 21.70
CA LEU A 69 4.44 7.57 22.25
C LEU A 69 5.48 7.23 21.18
N THR A 70 5.10 6.45 20.15
CA THR A 70 5.99 6.10 19.04
C THR A 70 6.22 7.27 18.11
N ILE A 71 5.16 8.00 17.74
CA ILE A 71 5.22 9.17 16.85
C ILE A 71 5.99 10.33 17.52
N GLY A 72 5.84 10.51 18.84
CA GLY A 72 6.54 11.54 19.60
C GLY A 72 8.05 11.30 19.77
N ARG A 73 8.58 10.12 19.40
CA ARG A 73 10.02 9.85 19.43
C ARG A 73 10.69 10.41 18.18
N ARG A 74 11.76 11.19 18.38
CA ARG A 74 12.62 11.67 17.30
C ARG A 74 13.27 10.46 16.59
N PRO A 75 13.39 10.48 15.24
CA PRO A 75 13.81 9.31 14.45
C PRO A 75 15.23 8.78 14.71
N THR A 76 15.99 9.35 15.65
CA THR A 76 17.31 8.83 16.05
C THR A 76 17.25 7.57 16.93
N ASP A 77 16.07 7.17 17.43
CA ASP A 77 15.85 5.92 18.20
C ASP A 77 14.83 4.97 17.53
N ALA A 78 14.51 5.19 16.24
CA ALA A 78 13.53 4.37 15.53
C ALA A 78 14.11 2.96 15.23
N SER A 79 13.72 1.98 16.05
CA SER A 79 13.93 0.56 15.74
C SER A 79 13.26 0.20 14.40
N PRO A 80 13.90 -0.60 13.51
CA PRO A 80 13.41 -0.89 12.15
C PRO A 80 12.10 -1.70 12.07
N ARG A 81 11.42 -1.96 13.19
CA ARG A 81 10.28 -2.89 13.27
C ARG A 81 8.98 -2.35 12.68
N THR A 82 8.79 -1.04 12.58
CA THR A 82 7.57 -0.41 12.00
C THR A 82 7.68 -0.20 10.48
N ALA A 83 8.88 0.08 9.96
CA ALA A 83 9.11 0.17 8.53
C ALA A 83 8.75 -1.15 7.83
N GLY A 84 9.11 -2.29 8.43
CA GLY A 84 8.82 -3.62 7.90
C GLY A 84 7.32 -3.97 7.87
N LEU A 85 6.48 -3.41 8.74
CA LEU A 85 5.04 -3.70 8.73
C LEU A 85 4.31 -2.93 7.63
N ILE A 86 4.68 -1.68 7.39
CA ILE A 86 4.13 -0.87 6.30
C ILE A 86 4.66 -1.37 4.95
N ALA A 87 5.94 -1.72 4.86
CA ALA A 87 6.56 -2.33 3.68
C ALA A 87 5.95 -3.71 3.35
N LYS A 88 5.69 -4.54 4.37
CA LYS A 88 5.02 -5.84 4.21
C LYS A 88 3.56 -5.71 3.77
N TRP A 89 2.87 -4.64 4.17
CA TRP A 89 1.50 -4.35 3.74
C TRP A 89 1.42 -3.72 2.35
N MET A 90 2.46 -3.00 1.92
CA MET A 90 2.56 -2.42 0.57
C MET A 90 3.32 -3.32 -0.42
N GLY A 91 3.74 -4.51 0.02
CA GLY A 91 4.36 -5.49 -0.85
C GLY A 91 5.76 -5.13 -1.37
N ALA A 92 6.55 -4.37 -0.62
CA ALA A 92 7.94 -4.11 -0.98
C ALA A 92 8.75 -5.42 -1.01
N PRO A 93 9.59 -5.68 -2.04
CA PRO A 93 10.50 -6.83 -2.04
C PRO A 93 11.57 -6.67 -0.94
N ASP A 94 12.02 -7.82 -0.40
CA ASP A 94 13.05 -7.92 0.64
C ASP A 94 14.42 -7.33 0.22
#